data_AF-A0A356B1G4-F1
#
_entry.id   AF-A0A356B1G4-F1
#
_cell.length_a   1.000
_cell.length_b   1.000
_cell.length_c   1.000
_cell.angle_alpha   90.00
_cell.angle_beta   90.00
_cell.angle_gamma   90.00
#
_symmetry.space_group_name_H-M   'P 1'
#
loop_
_entity.id
_entity.type
_entity.pdbx_description
1 polymer ?
#
loop_
_entity_poly.entity_id
_entity_poly.type
_entity_poly.pdbx_seq_one_letter_code
_entity_poly.pdbx_strand_id
1 'polypeptide(L)'
;MKLTSKMIKEKAKSLGIDVIGIADIDRYTNAPVLMSPKTYFPDARSVVVIGMRIPRGSYRGIEEGTHWHNYSFYAYNKLNTIFRPRLTYEMACFIEDHGWEAVPHYPAVPERSPASRPVADDKVPHDVVCSVRLMAVGAGVGEMGHSKVFLTKEFGPRVRLGCILTDAELEPDPIVEPGTICNKCGRCARDCPPNAIPDIKEEEKKITVEIGGKKISWADVHMGRCTLTHHGLNNTVSPFLKKDFPNMNFDVSKSDATEEEAYRLTYPIAQGAWTNCFYEENAGSIVKYYKYILNHCGYFALCGAKGCIRACMDSLEKSNRIENKFKNPFYRKKGWDIPVEREGEKVGVINPFREEALDQLYPGIRDGEQKETW
;
A
#
# COMPACT_ATOMS: atom_id res chain seq x y z
N MET A 1 -1.03 -8.58 -38.84
CA MET A 1 -0.52 -9.86 -38.27
C MET A 1 -1.37 -10.19 -37.06
N LYS A 2 -1.64 -11.47 -36.76
CA LYS A 2 -2.36 -11.86 -35.54
C LYS A 2 -1.50 -11.55 -34.32
N LEU A 3 -2.03 -10.79 -33.36
CA LEU A 3 -1.38 -10.55 -32.06
C LEU A 3 -1.29 -11.85 -31.26
N THR A 4 -0.15 -12.12 -30.63
CA THR A 4 0.07 -13.36 -29.85
C THR A 4 0.58 -13.06 -28.45
N SER A 5 0.35 -13.98 -27.50
CA SER A 5 0.90 -13.90 -26.14
C SER A 5 2.42 -13.76 -26.11
N LYS A 6 3.13 -14.37 -27.08
CA LYS A 6 4.58 -14.24 -27.22
C LYS A 6 4.98 -12.79 -27.54
N MET A 7 4.30 -12.15 -28.49
CA MET A 7 4.56 -10.75 -28.86
C MET A 7 4.32 -9.80 -27.68
N ILE A 8 3.26 -10.04 -26.90
CA ILE A 8 2.96 -9.27 -25.67
C ILE A 8 4.11 -9.38 -24.66
N LYS A 9 4.59 -10.60 -24.39
CA LYS A 9 5.70 -10.85 -23.45
C LYS A 9 7.02 -10.27 -23.94
N GLU A 10 7.30 -10.36 -25.24
CA GLU A 10 8.49 -9.77 -25.86
C GLU A 10 8.47 -8.25 -25.80
N LYS A 11 7.33 -7.61 -26.10
CA LYS A 11 7.16 -6.16 -25.94
C LYS A 11 7.35 -5.75 -24.48
N ALA A 12 6.71 -6.43 -23.54
CA ALA A 12 6.85 -6.12 -22.12
C ALA A 12 8.30 -6.20 -21.65
N LYS A 13 9.02 -7.25 -22.06
CA LYS A 13 10.47 -7.38 -21.79
C LYS A 13 11.28 -6.24 -22.39
N SER A 14 10.98 -5.82 -23.63
CA SER A 14 11.66 -4.69 -24.29
C SER A 14 11.43 -3.35 -23.59
N LEU A 15 10.27 -3.19 -22.94
CA LEU A 15 9.90 -2.00 -22.16
C LEU A 15 10.48 -2.01 -20.73
N GLY A 16 11.11 -3.12 -20.30
CA GLY A 16 11.64 -3.26 -18.95
C GLY A 16 10.57 -3.57 -17.89
N ILE A 17 9.45 -4.17 -18.28
CA ILE A 17 8.44 -4.67 -17.34
C ILE A 17 9.00 -5.90 -16.62
N ASP A 18 8.95 -5.89 -15.29
CA ASP A 18 9.58 -6.93 -14.46
C ASP A 18 8.77 -8.23 -14.40
N VAL A 19 7.44 -8.13 -14.41
CA VAL A 19 6.55 -9.30 -14.34
C VAL A 19 5.42 -9.12 -15.32
N ILE A 20 5.06 -10.18 -16.04
CA ILE A 20 3.88 -10.20 -16.92
C ILE A 20 3.19 -11.55 -16.83
N GLY A 21 1.87 -11.53 -16.92
CA GLY A 21 1.05 -12.74 -17.05
C GLY A 21 -0.22 -12.44 -17.82
N ILE A 22 -0.77 -13.48 -18.44
CA ILE A 22 -1.97 -13.39 -19.27
C ILE A 22 -3.03 -14.36 -18.74
N ALA A 23 -4.26 -13.90 -18.63
CA ALA A 23 -5.41 -14.72 -18.29
C ALA A 23 -6.45 -14.71 -19.40
N ASP A 24 -7.12 -15.84 -19.54
CA ASP A 24 -8.42 -15.94 -20.20
C ASP A 24 -9.49 -15.30 -19.30
N ILE A 25 -10.46 -14.62 -19.91
CA ILE A 25 -11.50 -13.88 -19.19
C ILE A 25 -12.38 -14.78 -18.31
N ASP A 26 -12.60 -16.04 -18.68
CA ASP A 26 -13.53 -16.93 -17.97
C ASP A 26 -12.97 -17.38 -16.62
N ARG A 27 -11.67 -17.17 -16.36
CA ARG A 27 -11.07 -17.33 -15.02
C ARG A 27 -11.69 -16.42 -13.96
N TYR A 28 -12.38 -15.37 -14.37
CA TYR A 28 -13.00 -14.39 -13.47
C TYR A 28 -14.52 -14.53 -13.36
N THR A 29 -15.11 -15.61 -13.89
CA THR A 29 -16.57 -15.85 -13.84
C THR A 29 -17.14 -15.81 -12.42
N ASN A 30 -16.38 -16.34 -11.45
CA ASN A 30 -16.77 -16.38 -10.03
C ASN A 30 -16.22 -15.19 -9.22
N ALA A 31 -15.61 -14.19 -9.88
CA ALA A 31 -15.18 -12.98 -9.20
C ALA A 31 -16.41 -12.16 -8.74
N PRO A 32 -16.32 -11.45 -7.60
CA PRO A 32 -17.39 -10.55 -7.18
C PRO A 32 -17.75 -9.57 -8.31
N VAL A 33 -19.04 -9.29 -8.52
CA VAL A 33 -19.52 -8.48 -9.66
C VAL A 33 -18.82 -7.13 -9.76
N LEU A 34 -18.61 -6.42 -8.64
CA LEU A 34 -17.92 -5.13 -8.61
C LEU A 34 -16.38 -5.24 -8.74
N MET A 35 -15.85 -6.46 -8.82
CA MET A 35 -14.42 -6.71 -8.99
C MET A 35 -14.11 -7.46 -10.29
N SER A 36 -15.14 -7.84 -11.06
CA SER A 36 -15.01 -8.62 -12.29
C SER A 36 -14.56 -7.75 -13.47
N PRO A 37 -13.62 -8.21 -14.30
CA PRO A 37 -13.21 -7.49 -15.51
C PRO A 37 -14.36 -7.35 -16.53
N LYS A 38 -15.30 -8.30 -16.61
CA LYS A 38 -16.46 -8.21 -17.51
C LYS A 38 -17.43 -7.07 -17.15
N THR A 39 -17.41 -6.61 -15.90
CA THR A 39 -18.16 -5.42 -15.48
C THR A 39 -17.55 -4.14 -16.05
N TYR A 40 -16.24 -4.13 -16.24
CA TYR A 40 -15.49 -2.98 -16.75
C TYR A 40 -15.43 -2.97 -18.28
N PHE A 41 -15.18 -4.12 -18.89
CA PHE A 41 -15.15 -4.31 -20.34
C PHE A 41 -15.84 -5.64 -20.71
N PRO A 42 -17.13 -5.62 -21.09
CA PRO A 42 -17.93 -6.84 -21.33
C PRO A 42 -17.37 -7.76 -22.43
N ASP A 43 -16.78 -7.17 -23.48
CA ASP A 43 -16.23 -7.90 -24.63
C ASP A 43 -14.79 -8.38 -24.43
N ALA A 44 -14.19 -8.10 -23.26
CA ALA A 44 -12.85 -8.56 -22.95
C ALA A 44 -12.76 -10.09 -23.06
N ARG A 45 -11.74 -10.58 -23.77
CA ARG A 45 -11.40 -12.00 -23.90
C ARG A 45 -10.15 -12.37 -23.13
N SER A 46 -9.29 -11.39 -22.86
CA SER A 46 -8.07 -11.62 -22.11
C SER A 46 -7.75 -10.47 -21.15
N VAL A 47 -7.05 -10.83 -20.08
CA VAL A 47 -6.52 -9.90 -19.08
C VAL A 47 -5.01 -10.01 -19.05
N VAL A 48 -4.32 -8.93 -19.42
CA VAL A 48 -2.86 -8.83 -19.35
C VAL A 48 -2.51 -8.10 -18.06
N VAL A 49 -1.73 -8.73 -17.20
CA VAL A 49 -1.27 -8.14 -15.95
C VAL A 49 0.22 -7.87 -16.04
N ILE A 50 0.63 -6.66 -15.67
CA ILE A 50 2.02 -6.26 -15.59
C ILE A 50 2.41 -5.94 -14.15
N GLY A 51 3.68 -6.13 -13.82
CA GLY A 51 4.24 -5.85 -12.50
C GLY A 51 5.57 -5.11 -12.60
N MET A 52 5.75 -4.10 -11.75
CA MET A 52 7.03 -3.43 -11.53
C MET A 52 7.54 -3.74 -10.13
N ARG A 53 8.82 -4.10 -10.03
CA ARG A 53 9.46 -4.44 -8.75
C ARG A 53 9.58 -3.20 -7.88
N ILE A 54 9.43 -3.39 -6.57
CA ILE A 54 9.83 -2.41 -5.58
C ILE A 54 11.32 -2.63 -5.28
N PRO A 55 12.19 -1.62 -5.47
CA PRO A 55 13.58 -1.73 -5.06
C PRO A 55 13.66 -2.00 -3.55
N ARG A 56 14.36 -3.07 -3.15
CA ARG A 56 14.53 -3.42 -1.72
C ARG A 56 15.15 -2.26 -0.93
N GLY A 57 16.02 -1.49 -1.57
CA GLY A 57 16.68 -0.32 -1.00
C GLY A 57 15.73 0.82 -0.60
N SER A 58 14.54 0.92 -1.19
CA SER A 58 13.57 1.98 -0.86
C SER A 58 13.12 1.93 0.61
N TYR A 59 13.25 0.77 1.25
CA TYR A 59 12.93 0.58 2.67
C TYR A 59 14.12 0.75 3.62
N ARG A 60 15.36 0.87 3.10
CA ARG A 60 16.56 0.94 3.94
C ARG A 60 16.54 2.16 4.85
N GLY A 61 16.21 3.32 4.30
CA GLY A 61 16.15 4.56 5.08
C GLY A 61 15.18 4.49 6.26
N ILE A 62 14.03 3.85 6.08
CA ILE A 62 13.07 3.62 7.18
C ILE A 62 13.63 2.60 8.17
N GLU A 63 14.21 1.50 7.70
CA GLU A 63 14.85 0.51 8.58
C GLU A 63 15.94 1.12 9.45
N GLU A 64 16.76 2.03 8.90
CA GLU A 64 17.81 2.72 9.65
C GLU A 64 17.31 3.91 10.46
N GLY A 65 16.05 4.33 10.30
CA GLY A 65 15.49 5.49 11.01
C GLY A 65 16.00 6.83 10.48
N THR A 66 16.37 6.91 9.21
CA THR A 66 17.05 8.07 8.61
C THR A 66 16.30 8.72 7.45
N HIS A 67 15.67 7.94 6.57
CA HIS A 67 15.15 8.46 5.29
C HIS A 67 13.83 7.81 4.85
N TRP A 68 12.71 8.53 5.05
CA TRP A 68 11.35 7.98 4.85
C TRP A 68 10.79 8.13 3.44
N HIS A 69 11.09 9.23 2.77
CA HIS A 69 10.36 9.60 1.55
C HIS A 69 10.56 8.59 0.41
N ASN A 70 11.68 7.86 0.36
CA ASN A 70 11.89 6.78 -0.62
C ASN A 70 10.75 5.75 -0.64
N TYR A 71 10.10 5.48 0.49
CA TYR A 71 8.93 4.60 0.52
C TYR A 71 7.76 5.18 -0.28
N SER A 72 7.44 6.46 -0.05
CA SER A 72 6.37 7.16 -0.78
C SER A 72 6.70 7.30 -2.27
N PHE A 73 7.92 7.68 -2.63
CA PHE A 73 8.30 7.87 -4.04
C PHE A 73 8.46 6.54 -4.79
N TYR A 74 9.40 5.69 -4.36
CA TYR A 74 9.89 4.57 -5.16
C TYR A 74 9.28 3.21 -4.81
N ALA A 75 8.45 3.13 -3.76
CA ALA A 75 7.81 1.87 -3.34
C ALA A 75 6.28 1.95 -3.28
N TYR A 76 5.71 3.16 -3.34
CA TYR A 76 4.27 3.37 -3.25
C TYR A 76 3.74 4.31 -4.34
N ASN A 77 3.73 5.63 -4.12
CA ASN A 77 3.01 6.59 -4.97
C ASN A 77 3.58 6.67 -6.38
N LYS A 78 4.81 7.16 -6.61
CA LYS A 78 5.31 7.38 -8.00
C LYS A 78 5.46 6.08 -8.78
N LEU A 79 5.72 4.97 -8.09
CA LEU A 79 5.66 3.65 -8.70
C LEU A 79 4.25 3.30 -9.20
N ASN A 80 3.20 3.65 -8.45
CA ASN A 80 1.81 3.45 -8.84
C ASN A 80 1.23 4.53 -9.76
N THR A 81 1.80 5.74 -9.81
CA THR A 81 1.21 6.89 -10.52
C THR A 81 2.01 7.34 -11.74
N ILE A 82 3.30 7.00 -11.85
CA ILE A 82 4.16 7.42 -12.96
C ILE A 82 4.83 6.22 -13.62
N PHE A 83 5.70 5.51 -12.91
CA PHE A 83 6.61 4.55 -13.53
C PHE A 83 5.86 3.36 -14.14
N ARG A 84 4.97 2.71 -13.38
CA ARG A 84 4.18 1.60 -13.91
C ARG A 84 3.09 2.06 -14.88
N PRO A 85 2.24 3.08 -14.59
CA PRO A 85 1.21 3.53 -15.53
C PRO A 85 1.71 3.89 -16.92
N ARG A 86 2.89 4.52 -17.03
CA ARG A 86 3.52 4.78 -18.32
C ARG A 86 3.68 3.49 -19.12
N LEU A 87 4.16 2.42 -18.50
CA LEU A 87 4.36 1.13 -19.17
C LEU A 87 3.04 0.40 -19.44
N THR A 88 2.03 0.57 -18.58
CA THR A 88 0.66 0.10 -18.84
C THR A 88 0.09 0.76 -20.11
N TYR A 89 0.27 2.07 -20.25
CA TYR A 89 -0.15 2.83 -21.41
C TYR A 89 0.57 2.36 -22.69
N GLU A 90 1.91 2.25 -22.66
CA GLU A 90 2.71 1.79 -23.81
C GLU A 90 2.33 0.36 -24.26
N MET A 91 1.98 -0.51 -23.32
CA MET A 91 1.48 -1.85 -23.63
C MET A 91 0.08 -1.82 -24.23
N ALA A 92 -0.81 -0.93 -23.78
CA ALA A 92 -2.13 -0.75 -24.35
C ALA A 92 -2.05 -0.24 -25.80
N CYS A 93 -1.25 0.80 -26.05
CA CYS A 93 -1.02 1.30 -27.42
C CYS A 93 -0.44 0.20 -28.32
N PHE A 94 0.48 -0.63 -27.82
CA PHE A 94 1.00 -1.75 -28.61
C PHE A 94 -0.08 -2.77 -29.00
N ILE A 95 -1.06 -3.04 -28.12
CA ILE A 95 -2.20 -3.91 -28.44
C ILE A 95 -3.08 -3.24 -29.51
N GLU A 96 -3.35 -1.93 -29.37
CA GLU A 96 -4.12 -1.14 -30.33
C GLU A 96 -3.45 -1.01 -31.70
N ASP A 97 -2.11 -0.92 -31.75
CA ASP A 97 -1.34 -0.94 -33.00
C ASP A 97 -1.54 -2.26 -33.79
N HIS A 98 -2.00 -3.33 -33.13
CA HIS A 98 -2.35 -4.60 -33.75
C HIS A 98 -3.85 -4.74 -34.04
N GLY A 99 -4.64 -3.68 -33.82
CA GLY A 99 -6.06 -3.59 -34.16
C GLY A 99 -7.01 -4.18 -33.13
N TRP A 100 -6.60 -4.29 -31.86
CA TRP A 100 -7.43 -4.79 -30.76
C TRP A 100 -7.70 -3.67 -29.74
N GLU A 101 -8.88 -3.67 -29.13
CA GLU A 101 -9.20 -2.71 -28.08
C GLU A 101 -8.42 -3.07 -26.80
N ALA A 102 -7.79 -2.07 -26.19
CA ALA A 102 -7.01 -2.24 -24.99
C ALA A 102 -7.42 -1.22 -23.93
N VAL A 103 -7.97 -1.71 -22.83
CA VAL A 103 -8.45 -0.89 -21.74
C VAL A 103 -7.43 -0.92 -20.60
N PRO A 104 -6.53 0.09 -20.49
CA PRO A 104 -5.60 0.18 -19.37
C PRO A 104 -6.36 0.50 -18.09
N HIS A 105 -6.34 -0.44 -17.14
CA HIS A 105 -6.99 -0.25 -15.84
C HIS A 105 -6.00 0.35 -14.84
N TYR A 106 -6.42 1.44 -14.21
CA TYR A 106 -5.69 2.04 -13.10
C TYR A 106 -6.09 1.36 -11.78
N PRO A 107 -5.16 0.71 -11.06
CA PRO A 107 -5.47 0.08 -9.78
C PRO A 107 -5.79 1.12 -8.70
N ALA A 108 -7.07 1.26 -8.38
CA ALA A 108 -7.57 2.00 -7.23
C ALA A 108 -7.94 1.04 -6.09
N VAL A 109 -8.61 1.54 -5.04
CA VAL A 109 -9.07 0.75 -3.89
C VAL A 109 -10.48 0.23 -4.17
N PRO A 110 -10.68 -1.07 -4.50
CA PRO A 110 -12.00 -1.59 -4.83
C PRO A 110 -13.02 -1.40 -3.71
N GLU A 111 -12.56 -1.44 -2.45
CA GLU A 111 -13.42 -1.35 -1.26
C GLU A 111 -14.08 0.03 -1.08
N ARG A 112 -13.62 1.07 -1.79
CA ARG A 112 -14.27 2.40 -1.82
C ARG A 112 -15.29 2.55 -2.95
N SER A 113 -15.42 1.53 -3.81
CA SER A 113 -16.31 1.55 -4.96
C SER A 113 -17.54 0.67 -4.69
N PRO A 114 -18.75 1.13 -5.04
CA PRO A 114 -19.02 2.36 -5.78
C PRO A 114 -19.32 3.55 -4.87
N ALA A 115 -18.90 4.75 -5.30
CA ALA A 115 -19.21 6.01 -4.61
C ALA A 115 -20.49 6.70 -5.11
N SER A 116 -21.06 6.20 -6.21
CA SER A 116 -22.18 6.80 -6.94
C SER A 116 -23.29 5.77 -7.15
N ARG A 117 -24.51 6.22 -7.46
CA ARG A 117 -25.63 5.35 -7.86
C ARG A 117 -25.47 4.88 -9.32
N PRO A 118 -26.08 3.76 -9.72
CA PRO A 118 -26.21 3.40 -11.13
C PRO A 118 -26.92 4.49 -11.95
N VAL A 119 -26.56 4.64 -13.23
CA VAL A 119 -27.32 5.49 -14.17
C VAL A 119 -28.62 4.85 -14.67
N ALA A 120 -28.83 3.56 -14.40
CA ALA A 120 -30.05 2.82 -14.76
C ALA A 120 -30.25 1.64 -13.79
N ASP A 121 -31.49 1.21 -13.61
CA ASP A 121 -31.87 0.18 -12.61
C ASP A 121 -31.24 -1.20 -12.87
N ASP A 122 -30.91 -1.50 -14.13
CA ASP A 122 -30.29 -2.75 -14.57
C ASP A 122 -28.75 -2.71 -14.55
N LYS A 123 -28.15 -1.57 -14.19
CA LYS A 123 -26.70 -1.39 -14.22
C LYS A 123 -26.08 -1.44 -12.84
N VAL A 124 -24.82 -1.84 -12.81
CA VAL A 124 -23.96 -1.62 -11.63
C VAL A 124 -23.68 -0.12 -11.48
N PRO A 125 -23.29 0.33 -10.29
CA PRO A 125 -22.97 1.73 -10.12
C PRO A 125 -21.64 2.11 -10.81
N HIS A 126 -21.48 3.39 -11.16
CA HIS A 126 -20.29 3.87 -11.87
C HIS A 126 -19.02 3.83 -11.02
N ASP A 127 -17.87 3.98 -11.67
CA ASP A 127 -16.53 3.94 -11.07
C ASP A 127 -16.19 2.58 -10.43
N VAL A 128 -16.62 1.48 -11.06
CA VAL A 128 -16.23 0.14 -10.64
C VAL A 128 -14.72 -0.04 -10.78
N VAL A 129 -14.08 -0.52 -9.72
CA VAL A 129 -12.64 -0.79 -9.71
C VAL A 129 -12.41 -2.29 -9.53
N CYS A 130 -11.97 -2.94 -10.60
CA CYS A 130 -11.57 -4.35 -10.55
C CYS A 130 -10.39 -4.57 -9.58
N SER A 131 -10.39 -5.70 -8.88
CA SER A 131 -9.29 -6.05 -7.99
C SER A 131 -8.06 -6.50 -8.78
N VAL A 132 -7.06 -5.63 -8.92
CA VAL A 132 -5.81 -5.94 -9.63
C VAL A 132 -5.09 -7.18 -9.10
N ARG A 133 -5.25 -7.47 -7.80
CA ARG A 133 -4.65 -8.65 -7.19
C ARG A 133 -5.36 -9.93 -7.63
N LEU A 134 -6.69 -9.92 -7.71
CA LEU A 134 -7.43 -11.07 -8.23
C LEU A 134 -7.17 -11.27 -9.72
N MET A 135 -7.10 -10.17 -10.49
CA MET A 135 -6.64 -10.21 -11.89
C MET A 135 -5.26 -10.86 -12.00
N ALA A 136 -4.31 -10.46 -11.17
CA ALA A 136 -2.97 -11.03 -11.15
C ALA A 136 -2.91 -12.51 -10.76
N VAL A 137 -3.77 -12.97 -9.84
CA VAL A 137 -3.90 -14.42 -9.56
C VAL A 137 -4.37 -15.16 -10.81
N GLY A 138 -5.46 -14.70 -11.42
CA GLY A 138 -6.02 -15.31 -12.62
C GLY A 138 -5.01 -15.34 -13.76
N ALA A 139 -4.17 -14.32 -13.90
CA ALA A 139 -3.13 -14.21 -14.93
C ALA A 139 -1.85 -15.00 -14.64
N GLY A 140 -1.80 -15.79 -13.56
CA GLY A 140 -0.63 -16.61 -13.23
C GLY A 140 0.60 -15.80 -12.78
N VAL A 141 0.44 -14.51 -12.48
CA VAL A 141 1.55 -13.62 -12.07
C VAL A 141 2.12 -13.99 -10.69
N GLY A 142 1.30 -14.63 -9.85
CA GLY A 142 1.67 -14.96 -8.49
C GLY A 142 0.45 -15.34 -7.66
N GLU A 143 0.53 -15.14 -6.35
CA GLU A 143 -0.55 -15.49 -5.43
C GLU A 143 -0.82 -14.41 -4.38
N MET A 144 -1.98 -14.50 -3.73
CA MET A 144 -2.32 -13.65 -2.60
C MET A 144 -1.60 -14.13 -1.33
N GLY A 145 -0.84 -13.26 -0.67
CA GLY A 145 -0.29 -13.54 0.65
C GLY A 145 -1.33 -13.43 1.77
N HIS A 146 -1.01 -13.99 2.94
CA HIS A 146 -1.89 -13.91 4.14
C HIS A 146 -2.26 -12.46 4.49
N SER A 147 -1.33 -11.52 4.34
CA SER A 147 -1.53 -10.08 4.59
C SER A 147 -2.33 -9.34 3.51
N LYS A 148 -2.92 -10.04 2.53
CA LYS A 148 -3.53 -9.47 1.32
C LYS A 148 -2.54 -8.73 0.40
N VAL A 149 -1.24 -8.74 0.70
CA VAL A 149 -0.18 -8.28 -0.21
C VAL A 149 0.08 -9.38 -1.24
N PHE A 150 0.12 -8.99 -2.51
CA PHE A 150 0.37 -9.91 -3.62
C PHE A 150 1.84 -10.33 -3.65
N LEU A 151 2.09 -11.62 -3.91
CA LEU A 151 3.41 -12.22 -3.91
C LEU A 151 3.74 -12.77 -5.29
N THR A 152 4.92 -12.45 -5.79
CA THR A 152 5.48 -13.06 -7.02
C THR A 152 6.60 -14.01 -6.68
N LYS A 153 6.85 -15.00 -7.54
CA LYS A 153 7.95 -15.95 -7.33
C LYS A 153 9.31 -15.24 -7.38
N GLU A 154 9.46 -14.25 -8.25
CA GLU A 154 10.71 -13.52 -8.37
C GLU A 154 10.94 -12.54 -7.21
N PHE A 155 9.97 -11.67 -6.90
CA PHE A 155 10.18 -10.53 -5.98
C PHE A 155 9.50 -10.67 -4.61
N GLY A 156 8.71 -11.72 -4.39
CA GLY A 156 7.85 -11.83 -3.21
C GLY A 156 6.87 -10.64 -3.13
N PRO A 157 6.74 -9.95 -1.98
CA PRO A 157 5.80 -8.84 -1.81
C PRO A 157 6.28 -7.54 -2.45
N ARG A 158 7.46 -7.52 -3.10
CA ARG A 158 8.07 -6.31 -3.66
C ARG A 158 7.61 -6.05 -5.08
N VAL A 159 6.30 -5.92 -5.29
CA VAL A 159 5.72 -5.67 -6.62
C VAL A 159 4.55 -4.69 -6.54
N ARG A 160 4.39 -3.87 -7.59
CA ARG A 160 3.17 -3.11 -7.88
C ARG A 160 2.61 -3.58 -9.21
N LEU A 161 1.33 -3.87 -9.21
CA LEU A 161 0.62 -4.45 -10.34
C LEU A 161 -0.09 -3.36 -11.14
N GLY A 162 -0.35 -3.65 -12.41
CA GLY A 162 -1.27 -2.94 -13.31
C GLY A 162 -1.86 -3.96 -14.27
N CYS A 163 -2.93 -3.61 -14.96
CA CYS A 163 -3.57 -4.54 -15.88
C CYS A 163 -4.22 -3.84 -17.07
N ILE A 164 -4.42 -4.62 -18.12
CA ILE A 164 -5.01 -4.21 -19.38
C ILE A 164 -6.04 -5.28 -19.72
N LEU A 165 -7.27 -4.85 -19.97
CA LEU A 165 -8.33 -5.72 -20.48
C LEU A 165 -8.34 -5.58 -21.99
N THR A 166 -8.50 -6.67 -22.74
CA THR A 166 -8.52 -6.61 -24.20
C THR A 166 -9.49 -7.63 -24.77
N ASP A 167 -10.08 -7.30 -25.92
CA ASP A 167 -10.89 -8.22 -26.74
C ASP A 167 -10.02 -9.17 -27.58
N ALA A 168 -8.69 -8.99 -27.58
CA ALA A 168 -7.75 -9.94 -28.15
C ALA A 168 -7.79 -11.29 -27.42
N GLU A 169 -7.88 -12.37 -28.19
CA GLU A 169 -7.79 -13.73 -27.67
C GLU A 169 -6.33 -14.15 -27.54
N LEU A 170 -5.84 -14.24 -26.30
CA LEU A 170 -4.44 -14.54 -25.98
C LEU A 170 -4.35 -15.85 -25.20
N GLU A 171 -3.32 -16.66 -25.51
CA GLU A 171 -3.01 -17.87 -24.76
C GLU A 171 -2.66 -17.54 -23.30
N PRO A 172 -3.37 -18.13 -22.32
CA PRO A 172 -3.22 -17.76 -20.91
C PRO A 172 -2.08 -18.52 -20.22
N ASP A 173 -1.46 -17.88 -19.23
CA ASP A 173 -0.44 -18.49 -18.39
C ASP A 173 -1.04 -19.44 -17.34
N PRO A 174 -0.33 -20.46 -16.86
CA PRO A 174 -0.83 -21.30 -15.77
C PRO A 174 -0.98 -20.50 -14.47
N ILE A 175 -2.04 -20.76 -13.71
CA ILE A 175 -2.23 -20.15 -12.39
C ILE A 175 -1.20 -20.72 -11.40
N VAL A 176 -0.61 -19.86 -10.59
CA VAL A 176 0.26 -20.28 -9.48
C VAL A 176 -0.58 -20.94 -8.38
N GLU A 177 -0.22 -22.17 -8.01
CA GLU A 177 -0.94 -22.90 -6.97
C GLU A 177 -0.89 -22.16 -5.61
N PRO A 178 -2.03 -21.91 -4.96
CA PRO A 178 -2.07 -21.23 -3.67
C PRO A 178 -1.24 -21.93 -2.59
N GLY A 179 -0.42 -21.14 -1.87
CA GLY A 179 0.49 -21.64 -0.82
C GLY A 179 1.88 -22.00 -1.34
N THR A 180 2.18 -21.73 -2.61
CA THR A 180 3.50 -21.99 -3.20
C THR A 180 4.53 -20.98 -2.69
N ILE A 181 4.16 -19.70 -2.56
CA ILE A 181 5.07 -18.60 -2.21
C ILE A 181 4.92 -18.25 -0.72
N CYS A 182 3.74 -17.82 -0.29
CA CYS A 182 3.29 -17.64 1.08
C CYS A 182 3.36 -18.97 1.83
N ASN A 183 4.31 -19.05 2.78
CA ASN A 183 4.45 -20.19 3.67
C ASN A 183 3.57 -20.11 4.92
N LYS A 184 2.59 -19.20 4.95
CA LYS A 184 1.71 -18.94 6.10
C LYS A 184 2.47 -18.83 7.43
N CYS A 185 3.67 -18.23 7.44
CA CYS A 185 4.48 -18.13 8.66
C CYS A 185 3.95 -17.14 9.71
N GLY A 186 2.92 -16.35 9.39
CA GLY A 186 2.33 -15.34 10.27
C GLY A 186 3.21 -14.12 10.57
N ARG A 187 4.42 -14.02 9.99
CA ARG A 187 5.33 -12.92 10.31
C ARG A 187 4.80 -11.55 9.88
N CYS A 188 4.03 -11.51 8.78
CA CYS A 188 3.37 -10.28 8.36
C CYS A 188 2.35 -9.77 9.39
N ALA A 189 1.71 -10.66 10.15
CA ALA A 189 0.78 -10.32 11.22
C ALA A 189 1.52 -9.89 12.49
N ARG A 190 2.48 -10.69 12.96
CA ARG A 190 3.28 -10.40 14.17
C ARG A 190 4.03 -9.07 14.10
N ASP A 191 4.56 -8.72 12.93
CA ASP A 191 5.36 -7.51 12.73
C ASP A 191 4.49 -6.31 12.24
N CYS A 192 3.15 -6.45 12.22
CA CYS A 192 2.21 -5.40 11.82
C CYS A 192 2.00 -4.41 12.97
N PRO A 193 2.50 -3.16 12.89
CA PRO A 193 2.48 -2.24 14.03
C PRO A 193 1.12 -1.97 14.68
N PRO A 194 -0.01 -1.92 13.93
CA PRO A 194 -1.32 -1.71 14.52
C PRO A 194 -2.12 -2.99 14.75
N ASN A 195 -1.50 -4.18 14.67
CA ASN A 195 -2.21 -5.46 14.76
C ASN A 195 -3.40 -5.54 13.79
N ALA A 196 -3.24 -5.00 12.58
CA ALA A 196 -4.31 -4.94 11.59
C ALA A 196 -4.50 -6.26 10.81
N ILE A 197 -3.53 -7.17 10.84
CA ILE A 197 -3.61 -8.44 10.11
C ILE A 197 -3.89 -9.54 11.14
N PRO A 198 -5.03 -10.24 11.06
CA PRO A 198 -5.34 -11.38 11.91
C PRO A 198 -4.23 -12.45 11.91
N ASP A 199 -4.09 -13.16 13.02
CA ASP A 199 -3.17 -14.29 13.11
C ASP A 199 -3.61 -15.41 12.15
N ILE A 200 -2.65 -16.21 11.70
CA ILE A 200 -2.91 -17.32 10.77
C ILE A 200 -3.84 -18.39 11.35
N LYS A 201 -4.01 -18.44 12.68
CA LYS A 201 -4.85 -19.41 13.39
C LYS A 201 -6.32 -18.98 13.48
N GLU A 202 -6.62 -17.71 13.25
CA GLU A 202 -7.99 -17.15 13.29
C GLU A 202 -8.71 -17.45 11.96
N GLU A 203 -9.06 -18.71 11.72
CA GLU A 203 -9.67 -19.17 10.46
C GLU A 203 -11.03 -18.52 10.18
N GLU A 204 -11.74 -18.04 11.20
CA GLU A 204 -12.98 -17.27 11.06
C GLU A 204 -12.76 -15.86 10.49
N LYS A 205 -11.53 -15.33 10.57
CA LYS A 205 -11.15 -14.01 10.03
C LYS A 205 -10.43 -14.15 8.69
N LYS A 206 -10.95 -15.02 7.84
CA LYS A 206 -10.36 -15.32 6.53
C LYS A 206 -11.37 -15.07 5.43
N ILE A 207 -10.97 -14.26 4.46
CA ILE A 207 -11.74 -14.04 3.24
C ILE A 207 -11.30 -15.08 2.22
N THR A 208 -12.27 -15.71 1.54
CA THR A 208 -12.02 -16.67 0.47
C THR A 208 -12.84 -16.31 -0.76
N VAL A 209 -12.20 -16.33 -1.93
CA VAL A 209 -12.84 -16.18 -3.24
C VAL A 209 -12.33 -17.25 -4.18
N GLU A 210 -13.03 -17.47 -5.30
CA GLU A 210 -12.62 -18.42 -6.32
C GLU A 210 -12.22 -17.68 -7.60
N ILE A 211 -11.02 -17.97 -8.11
CA ILE A 211 -10.49 -17.43 -9.38
C ILE A 211 -9.86 -18.58 -10.15
N GLY A 212 -10.30 -18.79 -11.39
CA GLY A 212 -9.80 -19.84 -12.29
C GLY A 212 -9.83 -21.24 -11.68
N GLY A 213 -10.90 -21.57 -10.94
CA GLY A 213 -11.06 -22.86 -10.25
C GLY A 213 -10.18 -23.03 -9.01
N LYS A 214 -9.48 -21.98 -8.55
CA LYS A 214 -8.64 -22.01 -7.35
C LYS A 214 -9.27 -21.20 -6.22
N LYS A 215 -9.30 -21.79 -5.02
CA LYS A 215 -9.71 -21.10 -3.79
C LYS A 215 -8.56 -20.23 -3.29
N ILE A 216 -8.75 -18.92 -3.35
CA ILE A 216 -7.77 -17.91 -2.93
C ILE A 216 -8.21 -17.36 -1.58
N SER A 217 -7.31 -17.33 -0.60
CA SER A 217 -7.66 -16.86 0.74
C SER A 217 -6.59 -15.97 1.36
N TRP A 218 -7.02 -15.02 2.17
CA TRP A 218 -6.18 -14.08 2.93
C TRP A 218 -6.89 -13.65 4.22
N ALA A 219 -6.16 -13.02 5.12
CA ALA A 219 -6.71 -12.51 6.37
C ALA A 219 -7.67 -11.34 6.14
N ASP A 220 -8.75 -11.27 6.89
CA ASP A 220 -9.63 -10.10 6.92
C ASP A 220 -8.94 -8.94 7.62
N VAL A 221 -8.15 -8.19 6.86
CA VAL A 221 -7.31 -7.10 7.37
C VAL A 221 -8.20 -5.98 7.90
N HIS A 222 -7.97 -5.57 9.15
CA HIS A 222 -8.62 -4.41 9.74
C HIS A 222 -8.15 -3.12 9.06
N MET A 223 -8.89 -2.70 8.02
CA MET A 223 -8.44 -1.65 7.12
C MET A 223 -8.32 -0.28 7.78
N GLY A 224 -9.15 0.09 8.76
CA GLY A 224 -8.98 1.37 9.46
C GLY A 224 -7.68 1.46 10.27
N ARG A 225 -7.33 0.43 11.06
CA ARG A 225 -6.04 0.31 11.74
C ARG A 225 -4.85 0.40 10.77
N CYS A 226 -4.96 -0.30 9.63
CA CYS A 226 -3.98 -0.24 8.56
C CYS A 226 -3.84 1.18 8.02
N THR A 227 -4.95 1.85 7.69
CA THR A 227 -4.99 3.19 7.09
C THR A 227 -4.51 4.28 8.02
N LEU A 228 -4.91 4.26 9.31
CA LEU A 228 -4.40 5.17 10.34
C LEU A 228 -2.87 5.09 10.42
N THR A 229 -2.32 3.87 10.46
CA THR A 229 -0.88 3.65 10.53
C THR A 229 -0.18 3.99 9.21
N HIS A 230 -0.77 3.63 8.08
CA HIS A 230 -0.22 3.90 6.75
C HIS A 230 0.04 5.39 6.55
N HIS A 231 -0.89 6.22 7.03
CA HIS A 231 -0.86 7.68 6.94
C HIS A 231 -0.32 8.33 8.23
N GLY A 232 0.47 7.60 9.02
CA GLY A 232 1.30 8.18 10.09
C GLY A 232 0.61 8.47 11.41
N LEU A 233 -0.72 8.32 11.53
CA LEU A 233 -1.44 8.41 12.81
C LEU A 233 -1.22 7.20 13.71
N ASN A 234 0.00 6.64 13.74
CA ASN A 234 0.37 5.63 14.70
C ASN A 234 1.71 6.03 15.31
N ASN A 235 1.66 6.26 16.62
CA ASN A 235 2.78 6.67 17.44
C ASN A 235 4.00 5.75 17.32
N THR A 236 3.81 4.47 17.00
CA THR A 236 4.90 3.49 16.95
C THR A 236 5.79 3.56 15.72
N VAL A 237 5.28 4.18 14.64
CA VAL A 237 5.97 4.20 13.33
C VAL A 237 6.23 5.59 12.80
N SER A 238 5.59 6.61 13.37
CA SER A 238 5.64 7.98 12.89
C SER A 238 6.43 8.88 13.84
N PRO A 239 7.75 9.04 13.63
CA PRO A 239 8.53 10.01 14.41
C PRO A 239 8.05 11.45 14.18
N PHE A 240 7.42 11.72 13.04
CA PHE A 240 6.89 13.04 12.70
C PHE A 240 5.67 13.40 13.55
N LEU A 241 4.80 12.42 13.84
CA LEU A 241 3.66 12.65 14.73
C LEU A 241 4.14 12.93 16.15
N LYS A 242 5.09 12.13 16.64
CA LYS A 242 5.69 12.32 17.96
C LYS A 242 6.46 13.63 18.07
N LYS A 243 7.09 14.10 16.99
CA LYS A 243 7.76 15.40 16.97
C LYS A 243 6.76 16.54 17.12
N ASP A 244 5.72 16.58 16.29
CA ASP A 244 4.80 17.73 16.25
C ASP A 244 3.72 17.63 17.36
N PHE A 245 3.47 16.42 17.90
CA PHE A 245 2.57 16.14 19.01
C PHE A 245 3.24 15.29 20.11
N PRO A 246 4.25 15.83 20.84
CA PRO A 246 5.07 15.06 21.78
C PRO A 246 4.30 14.50 22.99
N ASN A 247 3.18 15.12 23.32
CA ASN A 247 2.33 14.71 24.44
C ASN A 247 1.18 13.78 24.03
N MET A 248 0.95 13.55 22.73
CA MET A 248 -0.22 12.79 22.27
C MET A 248 0.02 11.28 22.33
N ASN A 249 -0.88 10.60 23.06
CA ASN A 249 -0.99 9.14 23.05
C ASN A 249 -2.14 8.72 22.15
N PHE A 250 -1.85 7.90 21.14
CA PHE A 250 -2.84 7.35 20.23
C PHE A 250 -2.49 5.90 19.88
N ASP A 251 -3.20 4.96 20.50
CA ASP A 251 -3.02 3.52 20.33
C ASP A 251 -3.92 2.99 19.21
N VAL A 252 -3.37 2.93 18.00
CA VAL A 252 -4.11 2.43 16.82
C VAL A 252 -4.49 0.97 16.96
N SER A 253 -3.77 0.16 17.74
CA SER A 253 -4.03 -1.28 17.84
C SER A 253 -5.37 -1.61 18.49
N LYS A 254 -5.95 -0.65 19.22
CA LYS A 254 -7.24 -0.73 19.90
C LYS A 254 -8.36 0.03 19.19
N SER A 255 -8.09 0.62 18.03
CA SER A 255 -9.09 1.38 17.27
C SER A 255 -9.97 0.46 16.45
N ASP A 256 -11.29 0.61 16.54
CA ASP A 256 -12.25 -0.06 15.66
C ASP A 256 -12.74 0.85 14.52
N ALA A 257 -11.97 1.91 14.21
CA ALA A 257 -12.30 2.81 13.11
C ALA A 257 -12.39 2.04 11.78
N THR A 258 -13.36 2.39 10.96
CA THR A 258 -13.47 1.94 9.58
C THR A 258 -12.35 2.53 8.71
N GLU A 259 -12.15 1.98 7.52
CA GLU A 259 -11.18 2.54 6.57
C GLU A 259 -11.51 3.98 6.17
N GLU A 260 -12.79 4.29 5.95
CA GLU A 260 -13.22 5.64 5.55
C GLU A 260 -13.06 6.66 6.70
N GLU A 261 -13.39 6.29 7.94
CA GLU A 261 -13.10 7.15 9.11
C GLU A 261 -11.61 7.44 9.26
N ALA A 262 -10.75 6.44 9.02
CA ALA A 262 -9.31 6.62 9.05
C ALA A 262 -8.82 7.60 7.95
N TYR A 263 -9.36 7.52 6.73
CA TYR A 263 -9.05 8.50 5.67
C TYR A 263 -9.53 9.91 6.06
N ARG A 264 -10.77 10.03 6.54
CA ARG A 264 -11.38 11.29 6.96
C ARG A 264 -10.65 11.93 8.14
N LEU A 265 -9.93 11.16 8.96
CA LEU A 265 -9.11 11.69 10.03
C LEU A 265 -7.69 12.09 9.56
N THR A 266 -7.03 11.20 8.81
CA THR A 266 -5.62 11.35 8.44
C THR A 266 -5.37 12.48 7.42
N TYR A 267 -6.25 12.65 6.43
CA TYR A 267 -6.06 13.64 5.36
C TYR A 267 -6.21 15.08 5.85
N PRO A 268 -7.22 15.44 6.67
CA PRO A 268 -7.31 16.77 7.26
C PRO A 268 -6.11 17.12 8.12
N ILE A 269 -5.57 16.18 8.91
CA ILE A 269 -4.35 16.42 9.72
C ILE A 269 -3.14 16.66 8.82
N ALA A 270 -2.98 15.87 7.76
CA ALA A 270 -1.86 16.02 6.82
C ALA A 270 -1.93 17.33 5.99
N GLN A 271 -3.13 17.81 5.69
CA GLN A 271 -3.35 19.01 4.87
C GLN A 271 -3.50 20.29 5.69
N GLY A 272 -3.94 20.16 6.93
CA GLY A 272 -4.36 21.27 7.77
C GLY A 272 -3.21 22.20 8.12
N ALA A 273 -3.59 23.45 8.36
CA ALA A 273 -2.72 24.47 8.89
C ALA A 273 -3.30 25.04 10.18
N TRP A 274 -2.42 25.38 11.12
CA TRP A 274 -2.68 26.15 12.31
C TRP A 274 -1.94 27.49 12.23
N THR A 275 -2.18 28.38 13.18
CA THR A 275 -1.53 29.70 13.20
C THR A 275 -0.02 29.54 13.08
N ASN A 276 0.60 30.41 12.26
CA ASN A 276 2.04 30.42 12.15
C ASN A 276 2.62 30.86 13.50
N CYS A 277 3.24 29.93 14.21
CA CYS A 277 3.80 30.16 15.53
C CYS A 277 5.26 30.58 15.35
N PHE A 278 5.64 31.74 15.91
CA PHE A 278 7.03 32.21 15.86
C PHE A 278 8.03 31.19 16.40
N TYR A 279 7.58 30.32 17.32
CA TYR A 279 8.39 29.32 18.00
C TYR A 279 8.46 27.97 17.26
N GLU A 280 7.73 27.80 16.15
CA GLU A 280 7.65 26.55 15.42
C GLU A 280 8.09 26.73 13.96
N GLU A 281 9.14 26.03 13.55
CA GLU A 281 9.58 26.00 12.16
C GLU A 281 8.72 25.06 11.30
N ASN A 282 7.40 25.15 11.32
CA ASN A 282 6.49 24.29 10.53
C ASN A 282 5.68 25.04 9.47
N ALA A 283 5.89 26.35 9.33
CA ALA A 283 5.14 27.22 8.43
C ALA A 283 3.61 27.06 8.61
N GLY A 284 3.17 26.89 9.85
CA GLY A 284 1.77 26.69 10.22
C GLY A 284 1.22 25.31 9.86
N SER A 285 2.00 24.33 9.40
CA SER A 285 1.47 22.98 9.13
C SER A 285 1.17 22.22 10.43
N ILE A 286 0.03 21.52 10.51
CA ILE A 286 -0.31 20.69 11.68
C ILE A 286 0.73 19.57 11.89
N VAL A 287 1.10 18.86 10.82
CA VAL A 287 2.25 17.96 10.82
C VAL A 287 3.15 18.30 9.64
N LYS A 288 4.32 18.89 9.91
CA LYS A 288 5.20 19.48 8.88
C LYS A 288 5.58 18.46 7.80
N TYR A 289 5.99 17.27 8.23
CA TYR A 289 6.46 16.25 7.29
C TYR A 289 5.33 15.70 6.41
N TYR A 290 4.10 15.63 6.92
CA TYR A 290 2.98 15.08 6.17
C TYR A 290 2.60 16.01 5.04
N LYS A 291 2.45 17.30 5.36
CA LYS A 291 2.19 18.35 4.37
C LYS A 291 3.30 18.40 3.33
N TYR A 292 4.57 18.33 3.77
CA TYR A 292 5.72 18.28 2.87
C TYR A 292 5.62 17.13 1.86
N ILE A 293 5.44 15.89 2.31
CA ILE A 293 5.37 14.74 1.39
C ILE A 293 4.14 14.80 0.49
N LEU A 294 3.00 15.19 1.06
CA LEU A 294 1.75 15.31 0.31
C LEU A 294 1.89 16.34 -0.83
N ASN A 295 2.54 17.48 -0.59
CA ASN A 295 2.75 18.50 -1.63
C ASN A 295 3.66 18.01 -2.78
N HIS A 296 4.53 17.03 -2.57
CA HIS A 296 5.42 16.49 -3.61
C HIS A 296 4.83 15.26 -4.33
N CYS A 297 4.10 14.41 -3.62
CA CYS A 297 3.61 13.14 -4.15
C CYS A 297 2.09 13.10 -4.37
N GLY A 298 1.31 14.04 -3.83
CA GLY A 298 -0.14 13.93 -3.76
C GLY A 298 -0.64 12.80 -2.85
N TYR A 299 0.27 12.14 -2.12
CA TYR A 299 0.02 11.00 -1.24
C TYR A 299 1.14 10.88 -0.21
N PHE A 300 0.88 10.29 0.96
CA PHE A 300 1.86 10.16 2.03
C PHE A 300 1.77 8.78 2.69
N ALA A 301 2.76 7.93 2.39
CA ALA A 301 2.90 6.60 2.96
C ALA A 301 4.03 6.61 3.99
N LEU A 302 3.72 6.28 5.25
CA LEU A 302 4.60 6.49 6.39
C LEU A 302 4.87 5.22 7.21
N CYS A 303 3.98 4.23 7.21
CA CYS A 303 4.16 2.98 7.97
C CYS A 303 5.40 2.16 7.58
N GLY A 304 6.01 2.48 6.44
CA GLY A 304 7.18 1.79 5.91
C GLY A 304 6.96 0.33 5.56
N ALA A 305 5.70 -0.13 5.49
CA ALA A 305 5.33 -1.52 5.23
C ALA A 305 6.08 -2.54 6.11
N LYS A 306 6.26 -2.22 7.42
CA LYS A 306 7.05 -3.00 8.39
C LYS A 306 6.64 -4.49 8.41
N GLY A 307 5.37 -4.80 8.62
CA GLY A 307 4.88 -6.18 8.61
C GLY A 307 4.63 -6.73 7.20
N CYS A 308 3.76 -6.07 6.44
CA CYS A 308 3.20 -6.65 5.22
C CYS A 308 4.19 -6.82 4.05
N ILE A 309 5.25 -6.02 3.97
CA ILE A 309 6.29 -6.15 2.92
C ILE A 309 7.65 -6.48 3.51
N ARG A 310 8.19 -5.68 4.44
CA ARG A 310 9.58 -5.85 4.93
C ARG A 310 9.78 -7.16 5.70
N ALA A 311 8.91 -7.46 6.65
CA ALA A 311 8.98 -8.72 7.38
C ALA A 311 8.69 -9.92 6.46
N CYS A 312 7.71 -9.78 5.56
CA CYS A 312 7.37 -10.82 4.58
C CYS A 312 8.54 -11.12 3.63
N MET A 313 9.15 -10.10 3.01
CA MET A 313 10.26 -10.31 2.06
C MET A 313 11.48 -10.95 2.74
N ASP A 314 11.82 -10.54 3.97
CA ASP A 314 12.92 -11.15 4.72
C ASP A 314 12.64 -12.62 5.04
N SER A 315 11.39 -12.95 5.40
CA SER A 315 11.00 -14.34 5.66
C SER A 315 11.09 -15.21 4.40
N LEU A 316 10.63 -14.69 3.24
CA LEU A 316 10.63 -15.43 1.99
C LEU A 316 12.05 -15.59 1.43
N GLU A 317 12.90 -14.57 1.58
CA GLU A 317 14.32 -14.62 1.20
C GLU A 317 15.05 -15.71 2.02
N LYS A 318 14.89 -15.70 3.35
CA LYS A 318 15.51 -16.71 4.25
C LYS A 318 15.01 -18.13 4.05
N SER A 319 13.74 -18.29 3.66
CA SER A 319 13.14 -19.61 3.39
C SER A 319 13.31 -20.06 1.92
N ASN A 320 14.10 -19.34 1.13
CA ASN A 320 14.37 -19.66 -0.28
C ASN A 320 13.12 -19.80 -1.16
N ARG A 321 12.02 -19.11 -0.81
CA ARG A 321 10.77 -19.19 -1.56
C ARG A 321 10.68 -18.24 -2.74
N ILE A 322 11.54 -17.23 -2.78
CA ILE A 322 11.67 -16.25 -3.87
C ILE A 322 13.02 -16.35 -4.57
N GLU A 323 13.10 -15.85 -5.80
CA GLU A 323 14.28 -15.98 -6.66
C GLU A 323 15.21 -14.77 -6.55
N ASN A 324 14.66 -13.54 -6.51
CA ASN A 324 15.45 -12.32 -6.39
C ASN A 324 15.92 -12.12 -4.95
N LYS A 325 17.07 -12.74 -4.64
CA LYS A 325 17.78 -12.68 -3.36
C LYS A 325 18.94 -11.70 -3.42
N PHE A 326 19.47 -11.34 -2.26
CA PHE A 326 20.60 -10.43 -2.16
C PHE A 326 21.72 -11.01 -1.29
N LYS A 327 22.94 -10.59 -1.57
CA LYS A 327 24.14 -10.99 -0.81
C LYS A 327 24.07 -10.60 0.67
N ASN A 328 23.49 -9.44 0.96
CA ASN A 328 23.38 -8.90 2.31
C ASN A 328 21.94 -9.03 2.83
N PRO A 329 21.75 -9.41 4.12
CA PRO A 329 20.43 -9.47 4.72
C PRO A 329 19.80 -8.07 4.78
N PHE A 330 18.47 -8.03 4.74
CA PHE A 330 17.75 -6.77 4.91
C PHE A 330 17.87 -6.27 6.35
N TYR A 331 17.44 -7.07 7.32
CA TYR A 331 17.65 -6.76 8.74
C TYR A 331 19.10 -7.08 9.13
N ARG A 332 19.85 -6.07 9.56
CA ARG A 332 21.25 -6.20 10.02
C ARG A 332 21.39 -6.06 11.54
N LYS A 333 20.40 -5.45 12.17
CA LYS A 333 20.29 -5.19 13.60
C LYS A 333 18.82 -5.33 14.00
N LYS A 334 18.54 -5.33 15.31
CA LYS A 334 17.15 -5.23 15.79
C LYS A 334 16.55 -3.94 15.26
N GLY A 335 15.37 -4.03 14.65
CA GLY A 335 14.64 -2.85 14.19
C GLY A 335 14.33 -1.92 15.36
N TRP A 336 14.14 -0.65 15.06
CA TRP A 336 13.68 0.33 16.04
C TRP A 336 12.15 0.38 16.06
N ASP A 337 11.63 0.79 17.22
CA ASP A 337 10.22 1.04 17.50
C ASP A 337 10.15 2.31 18.35
N ILE A 338 9.09 3.10 18.16
CA ILE A 338 8.78 4.23 19.04
C ILE A 338 7.69 3.74 20.00
N PRO A 339 7.78 3.95 21.32
CA PRO A 339 6.70 3.54 22.20
C PRO A 339 5.40 4.30 21.91
N VAL A 340 4.26 3.59 22.09
CA VAL A 340 2.94 4.22 22.07
C VAL A 340 2.85 5.22 23.22
N GLU A 341 3.21 4.72 24.41
CA GLU A 341 3.34 5.49 25.63
C GLU A 341 4.39 6.58 25.45
N ARG A 342 4.17 7.65 26.20
CA ARG A 342 5.10 8.75 26.26
C ARG A 342 6.38 8.28 26.96
N GLU A 343 7.52 8.42 26.29
CA GLU A 343 8.82 8.31 26.97
C GLU A 343 9.10 9.61 27.73
N GLY A 344 9.38 9.51 29.03
CA GLY A 344 9.75 10.65 29.88
C GLY A 344 8.59 11.50 30.41
N GLU A 345 8.92 12.60 31.08
CA GLU A 345 7.96 13.51 31.72
C GLU A 345 7.23 14.42 30.73
N LYS A 346 6.13 15.05 31.19
CA LYS A 346 5.36 16.03 30.40
C LYS A 346 6.24 17.16 29.86
N VAL A 347 6.27 17.32 28.54
CA VAL A 347 7.04 18.36 27.83
C VAL A 347 6.09 19.50 27.59
N GLY A 348 6.35 20.60 28.29
CA GLY A 348 5.51 21.79 28.28
C GLY A 348 4.13 21.60 28.94
N VAL A 349 3.57 22.70 29.41
CA VAL A 349 2.25 22.72 30.07
C VAL A 349 1.16 23.10 29.08
N ILE A 350 1.40 24.16 28.31
CA ILE A 350 0.49 24.83 27.38
C ILE A 350 0.94 24.56 25.93
N ASN A 351 2.14 25.01 25.55
CA ASN A 351 2.73 24.77 24.25
C ASN A 351 4.24 24.55 24.44
N PRO A 352 4.75 23.32 24.23
CA PRO A 352 6.15 23.00 24.50
C PRO A 352 7.14 23.83 23.69
N PHE A 353 6.81 24.16 22.44
CA PHE A 353 7.69 24.93 21.55
C PHE A 353 7.77 26.40 21.98
N ARG A 354 6.63 27.00 22.36
CA ARG A 354 6.60 28.35 22.95
C ARG A 354 7.43 28.41 24.22
N GLU A 355 7.21 27.46 25.11
CA GLU A 355 7.83 27.46 26.44
C GLU A 355 9.35 27.32 26.36
N GLU A 356 9.84 26.37 25.57
CA GLU A 356 11.27 26.20 25.31
C GLU A 356 11.90 27.47 24.72
N ALA A 357 11.26 28.07 23.72
CA ALA A 357 11.78 29.26 23.08
C ALA A 357 11.75 30.50 24.00
N LEU A 358 10.71 30.67 24.82
CA LEU A 358 10.65 31.78 25.78
C LEU A 358 11.69 31.64 26.89
N ASP A 359 11.95 30.43 27.38
CA ASP A 359 12.99 30.20 28.39
C ASP A 359 14.38 30.55 27.86
N GLN A 360 14.62 30.29 26.57
CA GLN A 360 15.89 30.62 25.92
C GLN A 360 16.02 32.12 25.61
N LEU A 361 14.96 32.74 25.09
CA LEU A 361 14.98 34.14 24.63
C LEU A 361 14.79 35.15 25.76
N TYR A 362 13.98 34.82 26.77
CA TYR A 362 13.57 35.72 27.85
C TYR A 362 13.50 34.97 29.20
N PRO A 363 14.64 34.63 29.82
CA PRO A 363 14.65 33.91 31.08
C PRO A 363 13.79 34.60 32.16
N GLY A 364 12.90 33.84 32.81
CA GLY A 364 11.99 34.34 33.86
C GLY A 364 10.69 34.98 33.36
N ILE A 365 10.50 35.18 32.04
CA ILE A 365 9.28 35.80 31.50
C ILE A 365 8.00 35.00 31.81
N ARG A 366 8.15 33.70 32.09
CA ARG A 366 7.05 32.79 32.42
C ARG A 366 6.82 32.65 33.93
N ASP A 367 7.43 33.49 34.76
CA ASP A 367 7.17 33.45 36.20
C ASP A 367 5.73 33.85 36.53
N GLY A 368 5.06 32.98 37.29
CA GLY A 368 3.62 33.10 37.56
C GLY A 368 2.71 32.50 36.47
N GLU A 369 3.24 32.01 35.35
CA GLU A 369 2.47 31.17 34.41
C GLU A 369 2.19 29.79 35.01
N GLN A 370 1.29 29.03 34.38
CA GLN A 370 1.00 27.65 34.77
C GLN A 370 2.27 26.78 34.63
N LYS A 371 2.82 26.32 35.76
CA LYS A 371 4.02 25.48 35.80
C LYS A 371 3.73 23.97 35.94
N GLU A 372 2.50 23.61 36.31
CA GLU A 372 2.09 22.22 36.52
C GLU A 372 0.74 21.92 35.86
N THR A 373 0.48 20.65 35.60
CA THR A 373 -0.71 20.17 34.90
C THR A 373 -1.66 19.53 35.89
N TRP A 374 -2.97 19.69 35.66
CA TRP A 374 -4.02 18.99 36.40
C TRP A 374 -3.99 17.48 36.23
#